data_AF-A0A7V2SUW6-F1
#
_entry.id   AF-A0A7V2SUW6-F1
#
_cell.length_a   1.000
_cell.length_b   1.000
_cell.length_c   1.000
_cell.angle_alpha   90.00
_cell.angle_beta   90.00
_cell.angle_gamma   90.00
#
_symmetry.space_group_name_H-M   'P 1'
#
loop_
_entity.id
_entity.type
_entity.pdbx_description
1 polymer ?
#
loop_
_entity_poly.entity_id
_entity_poly.type
_entity_poly.pdbx_seq_one_letter_code
_entity_poly.pdbx_strand_id
1 'polypeptide(L)'
;AELNKFTPAQLKTLDNLVAFEKGAGKTLYFVTDPMCPYCKKAERILEPLMEEGKIKVKFLLFPLRFHKGAKEQCISIICDKKGLEGLKTQYRSENQCEAGKRQVEDTVKFLQQKGITGTPTYIFMDGRYHSGVLQKDALLKRLGVK
;
A
#
# COMPACT_ATOMS: atom_id res chain seq x y z
N ALA A 1 19.85 -13.37 -9.61
CA ALA A 1 18.44 -13.09 -9.30
C ALA A 1 18.26 -11.58 -9.30
N GLU A 2 17.30 -11.04 -10.04
CA GLU A 2 17.02 -9.59 -9.97
C GLU A 2 16.63 -9.23 -8.53
N LEU A 3 17.46 -8.41 -7.88
CA LEU A 3 17.32 -8.05 -6.45
C LEU A 3 16.00 -7.33 -6.12
N ASN A 4 15.24 -6.89 -7.14
CA ASN A 4 14.06 -6.05 -6.99
C ASN A 4 12.77 -6.71 -7.55
N LYS A 5 12.62 -8.03 -7.37
CA LYS A 5 11.49 -8.77 -7.94
C LYS A 5 10.87 -9.78 -6.97
N PHE A 6 9.56 -9.67 -6.80
CA PHE A 6 8.70 -10.63 -6.10
C PHE A 6 8.43 -11.85 -6.99
N THR A 7 8.51 -13.05 -6.43
CA THR A 7 8.08 -14.27 -7.09
C THR A 7 6.55 -14.39 -7.08
N PRO A 8 5.94 -15.24 -7.94
CA PRO A 8 4.49 -15.46 -7.90
C PRO A 8 3.98 -15.92 -6.52
N ALA A 9 4.73 -16.75 -5.81
CA ALA A 9 4.38 -17.16 -4.45
C ALA A 9 4.41 -15.98 -3.47
N GLN A 10 5.37 -15.07 -3.61
CA GLN A 10 5.48 -13.88 -2.77
C GLN A 10 4.37 -12.86 -3.07
N LEU A 11 3.92 -12.74 -4.33
CA LEU A 11 2.73 -11.94 -4.67
C LEU A 11 1.47 -12.51 -4.02
N LYS A 12 1.31 -13.85 -3.99
CA LYS A 12 0.22 -14.49 -3.22
C LYS A 12 0.32 -14.22 -1.73
N THR A 13 1.53 -14.14 -1.17
CA THR A 13 1.71 -13.70 0.24
C THR A 13 1.22 -12.27 0.43
N LEU A 14 1.48 -11.35 -0.51
CA LEU A 14 0.98 -9.97 -0.44
C LEU A 14 -0.56 -9.92 -0.46
N ASP A 15 -1.23 -10.79 -1.21
CA ASP A 15 -2.71 -10.83 -1.23
C ASP A 15 -3.32 -11.03 0.16
N ASN A 16 -2.67 -11.85 1.01
CA ASN A 16 -3.11 -12.08 2.38
C ASN A 16 -2.81 -10.91 3.33
N LEU A 17 -1.98 -9.95 2.90
CA LEU A 17 -1.56 -8.80 3.69
C LEU A 17 -2.33 -7.52 3.31
N VAL A 18 -3.11 -7.55 2.23
CA VAL A 18 -3.91 -6.41 1.76
C VAL A 18 -4.90 -5.95 2.82
N ALA A 19 -4.77 -4.70 3.26
CA ALA A 19 -5.67 -4.09 4.23
C ALA A 19 -7.02 -3.75 3.60
N PHE A 20 -6.99 -3.21 2.38
CA PHE A 20 -8.17 -2.91 1.56
C PHE A 20 -7.77 -2.69 0.10
N GLU A 21 -8.76 -2.66 -0.78
CA GLU A 21 -8.56 -2.40 -2.21
C GLU A 21 -9.57 -1.37 -2.74
N LYS A 22 -9.19 -0.62 -3.77
CA LYS A 22 -10.07 0.35 -4.44
C LYS A 22 -9.77 0.40 -5.94
N GLY A 23 -10.79 0.72 -6.73
CA GLY A 23 -10.71 0.84 -8.19
C GLY A 23 -10.86 -0.50 -8.91
N ALA A 24 -10.69 -0.46 -10.23
CA ALA A 24 -10.83 -1.59 -11.16
C ALA A 24 -9.79 -1.47 -12.29
N GLY A 25 -9.58 -2.53 -13.08
CA GLY A 25 -8.61 -2.50 -14.19
C GLY A 25 -7.24 -3.08 -13.80
N LYS A 26 -6.15 -2.45 -14.23
CA LYS A 26 -4.79 -2.97 -14.00
C LYS A 26 -4.46 -2.94 -12.50
N THR A 27 -4.10 -4.10 -11.96
CA THR A 27 -3.82 -4.24 -10.53
C THR A 27 -2.39 -3.87 -10.18
N LEU A 28 -2.19 -3.23 -9.04
CA LEU A 28 -0.91 -3.12 -8.36
C LEU A 28 -1.11 -3.14 -6.83
N TYR A 29 -0.05 -3.44 -6.09
CA TYR A 29 -0.02 -3.19 -4.65
C TYR A 29 0.62 -1.83 -4.37
N PHE A 30 0.13 -1.15 -3.36
CA PHE A 30 0.63 0.13 -2.90
C PHE A 30 0.91 0.08 -1.40
N VAL A 31 2.20 0.16 -1.07
CA VAL A 31 2.70 0.20 0.30
C VAL A 31 2.69 1.65 0.78
N THR A 32 1.97 1.92 1.85
CA THR A 32 1.69 3.30 2.29
C THR A 32 1.67 3.44 3.81
N ASP A 33 1.73 4.69 4.26
CA ASP A 33 1.69 5.12 5.66
C ASP A 33 0.76 6.35 5.77
N PRO A 34 -0.26 6.34 6.66
CA PRO A 34 -1.18 7.48 6.85
C PRO A 34 -0.49 8.83 7.14
N MET A 35 0.68 8.82 7.77
CA MET A 35 1.42 10.01 8.16
C MET A 35 2.44 10.47 7.11
N CYS A 36 2.68 9.69 6.04
CA CYS A 36 3.70 10.00 5.05
C CYS A 36 3.21 11.06 4.03
N PRO A 37 3.88 12.23 3.93
CA PRO A 37 3.50 13.27 2.97
C PRO A 37 3.72 12.84 1.51
N TYR A 38 4.69 11.97 1.23
CA TYR A 38 4.91 11.43 -0.11
C TYR A 38 3.84 10.42 -0.52
N CYS A 39 3.30 9.65 0.43
CA CYS A 39 2.13 8.81 0.21
C CYS A 39 0.93 9.64 -0.21
N LYS A 40 0.64 10.74 0.51
CA LYS A 40 -0.45 11.66 0.14
C LYS A 40 -0.27 12.25 -1.27
N LYS A 41 0.97 12.52 -1.70
CA LYS A 41 1.26 12.96 -3.09
C LYS A 41 0.96 11.85 -4.10
N ALA A 42 1.37 10.62 -3.81
CA ALA A 42 1.09 9.46 -4.65
C ALA A 42 -0.41 9.12 -4.72
N GLU A 43 -1.14 9.23 -3.62
CA GLU A 43 -2.60 9.02 -3.56
C GLU A 43 -3.34 9.98 -4.49
N ARG A 44 -2.96 11.27 -4.54
CA ARG A 44 -3.54 12.25 -5.48
C ARG A 44 -3.36 11.88 -6.96
N ILE A 45 -2.34 11.08 -7.29
CA ILE A 45 -2.10 10.58 -8.64
C ILE A 45 -2.94 9.31 -8.89
N LEU A 46 -3.05 8.44 -7.89
CA LEU A 46 -3.75 7.16 -7.99
C LEU A 46 -5.28 7.31 -7.96
N GLU A 47 -5.81 8.25 -7.17
CA GLU A 47 -7.25 8.43 -6.94
C GLU A 47 -8.04 8.63 -8.24
N PRO A 48 -7.71 9.60 -9.11
CA PRO A 48 -8.42 9.77 -10.38
C PRO A 48 -8.36 8.53 -11.26
N LEU A 49 -7.22 7.81 -11.27
CA LEU A 49 -7.07 6.58 -12.06
C LEU A 49 -7.92 5.42 -11.54
N MET A 50 -8.12 5.32 -10.21
CA MET A 50 -9.02 4.36 -9.59
C MET A 50 -10.48 4.70 -9.90
N GLU A 51 -10.84 5.99 -9.85
CA GLU A 51 -12.18 6.50 -10.14
C GLU A 51 -12.56 6.32 -11.62
N GLU A 52 -11.60 6.56 -12.53
CA GLU A 52 -11.72 6.28 -13.96
C GLU A 52 -11.75 4.77 -14.30
N GLY A 53 -11.58 3.88 -13.31
CA GLY A 53 -11.57 2.42 -13.52
C GLY A 53 -10.36 1.90 -14.30
N LYS A 54 -9.28 2.68 -14.38
CA LYS A 54 -8.04 2.30 -15.08
C LYS A 54 -7.16 1.37 -14.25
N ILE A 55 -7.12 1.60 -12.93
CA ILE A 55 -6.29 0.84 -12.01
C ILE A 55 -7.06 0.33 -10.79
N LYS A 56 -6.68 -0.87 -10.33
CA LYS A 56 -7.08 -1.43 -9.05
C LYS A 56 -5.86 -1.38 -8.12
N VAL A 57 -6.00 -0.72 -6.97
CA VAL A 57 -4.92 -0.59 -6.00
C VAL A 57 -5.23 -1.44 -4.77
N LYS A 58 -4.32 -2.34 -4.44
CA LYS A 58 -4.32 -3.15 -3.21
C LYS A 58 -3.40 -2.49 -2.18
N PHE A 59 -3.97 -1.98 -1.09
CA PHE A 59 -3.24 -1.20 -0.10
C PHE A 59 -2.62 -2.08 0.97
N LEU A 60 -1.33 -1.89 1.21
CA LEU A 60 -0.55 -2.53 2.27
C LEU A 60 -0.10 -1.43 3.25
N LEU A 61 -0.49 -1.56 4.52
CA LEU A 61 -0.18 -0.55 5.52
C LEU A 61 1.18 -0.83 6.17
N PHE A 62 2.10 0.12 6.02
CA PHE A 62 3.48 0.05 6.51
C PHE A 62 3.78 1.31 7.33
N PRO A 63 3.41 1.34 8.62
CA PRO A 63 3.68 2.47 9.49
C PRO A 63 5.19 2.63 9.70
N LEU A 64 5.74 3.77 9.32
CA LEU A 64 7.16 4.08 9.48
C LEU A 64 7.47 4.34 10.96
N ARG A 65 8.58 3.77 11.45
CA ARG A 65 8.96 3.82 12.87
C ARG A 65 9.08 5.23 13.45
N PHE A 66 9.38 6.23 12.61
CA PHE A 66 9.53 7.62 13.02
C PHE A 66 8.21 8.41 13.01
N HIS A 67 7.13 7.85 12.47
CA HIS A 67 5.79 8.44 12.54
C HIS A 67 5.06 7.96 13.80
N LYS A 68 5.17 8.74 14.88
CA LYS A 68 4.51 8.45 16.16
C LYS A 68 2.99 8.40 15.97
N GLY A 69 2.36 7.26 16.28
CA GLY A 69 0.91 7.08 16.12
C GLY A 69 0.48 6.40 14.82
N ALA A 70 1.38 6.25 13.83
CA ALA A 70 1.02 5.65 12.54
C ALA A 70 0.63 4.17 12.67
N LYS A 71 1.25 3.43 13.60
CA LYS A 71 0.91 2.01 13.84
C LYS A 71 -0.53 1.89 14.32
N GLU A 72 -0.90 2.69 15.31
CA GLU A 72 -2.25 2.72 15.89
C GLU A 72 -3.30 3.14 14.86
N GLN A 73 -2.98 4.13 14.01
CA GLN A 73 -3.85 4.54 12.89
C GLN A 73 -4.05 3.40 11.89
N CYS A 74 -2.97 2.73 11.46
CA CYS A 74 -3.07 1.59 10.55
C CYS A 74 -3.95 0.47 11.12
N ILE A 75 -3.78 0.15 12.41
CA ILE A 75 -4.60 -0.83 13.11
C ILE A 75 -6.07 -0.39 13.12
N SER A 76 -6.37 0.85 13.52
CA SER A 76 -7.74 1.40 13.53
C SER A 76 -8.39 1.34 12.14
N ILE A 77 -7.65 1.68 11.08
CA ILE A 77 -8.14 1.63 9.69
C ILE A 77 -8.55 0.21 9.29
N ILE A 78 -7.75 -0.81 9.66
CA ILE A 78 -8.05 -2.22 9.39
C ILE A 78 -9.23 -2.68 10.24
N CYS A 79 -9.17 -2.48 11.56
CA CYS A 79 -10.17 -2.97 12.50
C CYS A 79 -11.56 -2.38 12.24
N ASP A 80 -11.62 -1.09 11.91
CA ASP A 80 -12.89 -0.38 11.64
C ASP A 80 -13.23 -0.29 10.14
N LYS A 81 -12.47 -0.99 9.28
CA LYS A 81 -12.70 -1.09 7.83
C LYS A 81 -12.86 0.27 7.14
N LYS A 82 -12.01 1.24 7.47
CA LYS A 82 -12.15 2.63 6.98
C LYS A 82 -11.60 2.86 5.57
N GLY A 83 -10.87 1.90 5.02
CA GLY A 83 -10.37 1.93 3.65
C GLY A 83 -9.54 3.18 3.33
N LEU A 84 -9.65 3.65 2.09
CA LEU A 84 -8.89 4.81 1.61
C LEU A 84 -9.25 6.10 2.37
N GLU A 85 -10.51 6.29 2.76
CA GLU A 85 -10.91 7.49 3.50
C GLU A 85 -10.25 7.54 4.88
N GLY A 86 -10.17 6.41 5.56
CA GLY A 86 -9.44 6.30 6.83
C GLY A 86 -7.95 6.59 6.68
N LEU A 87 -7.34 6.11 5.60
CA LEU A 87 -5.94 6.40 5.28
C LEU A 87 -5.70 7.91 5.10
N LYS A 88 -6.53 8.57 4.28
CA LYS A 88 -6.40 10.00 3.94
C LYS A 88 -6.59 10.91 5.15
N THR A 89 -7.56 10.58 5.99
CA THR A 89 -7.94 11.36 7.17
C THR A 89 -7.13 11.01 8.41
N GLN A 90 -6.17 10.09 8.30
CA GLN A 90 -5.36 9.61 9.44
C GLN A 90 -6.23 9.09 10.57
N TYR A 91 -7.27 8.31 10.19
CA TYR A 91 -8.28 7.80 11.10
C TYR A 91 -7.64 7.08 12.28
N ARG A 92 -8.18 7.38 13.46
CA ARG A 92 -7.76 6.81 14.73
C ARG A 92 -8.99 6.48 15.56
N SER A 93 -8.93 5.35 16.24
CA SER A 93 -9.91 4.93 17.23
C SER A 93 -9.23 4.10 18.32
N GLU A 94 -9.95 3.89 19.42
CA GLU A 94 -9.52 2.98 20.49
C GLU A 94 -9.62 1.50 20.07
N ASN A 95 -10.18 1.19 18.90
CA ASN A 95 -10.25 -0.18 18.40
C ASN A 95 -8.88 -0.63 17.88
N GLN A 96 -8.13 -1.31 18.76
CA GLN A 96 -6.83 -1.90 18.48
C GLN A 96 -6.93 -3.44 18.44
N CYS A 97 -7.80 -3.96 17.57
CA CYS A 97 -8.07 -5.39 17.46
C CYS A 97 -6.83 -6.24 17.11
N GLU A 98 -6.74 -7.46 17.62
CA GLU A 98 -5.60 -8.37 17.40
C GLU A 98 -5.38 -8.72 15.93
N ALA A 99 -6.45 -8.85 15.15
CA ALA A 99 -6.36 -9.09 13.71
C ALA A 99 -5.64 -7.93 12.99
N GLY A 100 -5.97 -6.69 13.32
CA GLY A 100 -5.34 -5.50 12.75
C GLY A 100 -3.87 -5.37 13.18
N LYS A 101 -3.58 -5.61 14.47
CA LYS A 101 -2.19 -5.65 14.98
C LYS A 101 -1.34 -6.64 14.20
N ARG A 102 -1.81 -7.88 14.11
CA ARG A 102 -1.11 -8.97 13.42
C ARG A 102 -0.91 -8.65 11.94
N GLN A 103 -1.95 -8.16 11.26
CA GLN A 103 -1.85 -7.82 9.84
C GLN A 103 -0.81 -6.73 9.59
N VAL A 104 -0.78 -5.67 10.40
CA VAL A 104 0.24 -4.61 10.29
C VAL A 104 1.65 -5.16 10.53
N GLU A 105 1.83 -5.97 11.58
CA GLU A 105 3.14 -6.53 11.92
C GLU A 105 3.66 -7.51 10.87
N ASP A 106 2.80 -8.41 10.39
CA ASP A 106 3.13 -9.38 9.33
C ASP A 106 3.45 -8.64 8.01
N THR A 107 2.71 -7.57 7.70
CA THR A 107 2.96 -6.72 6.52
C THR A 107 4.34 -6.07 6.61
N VAL A 108 4.65 -5.40 7.72
CA VAL A 108 5.94 -4.74 7.93
C VAL A 108 7.09 -5.74 7.86
N LYS A 109 6.97 -6.87 8.55
CA LYS A 109 7.99 -7.92 8.59
C LYS A 109 8.27 -8.48 7.19
N PHE A 110 7.22 -8.83 6.45
CA PHE A 110 7.37 -9.41 5.11
C PHE A 110 8.01 -8.43 4.14
N LEU A 111 7.57 -7.17 4.12
CA LEU A 111 8.11 -6.14 3.23
C LEU A 111 9.57 -5.81 3.55
N GLN A 112 9.94 -5.73 4.83
CA GLN A 112 11.33 -5.54 5.25
C GLN A 112 12.24 -6.70 4.81
N GLN A 113 11.78 -7.95 4.91
CA GLN A 113 12.49 -9.12 4.39
C GLN A 113 12.70 -9.08 2.87
N LYS A 114 11.91 -8.27 2.15
CA LYS A 114 12.04 -8.03 0.71
C LYS A 114 12.83 -6.77 0.38
N GLY A 115 13.45 -6.13 1.37
CA GLY A 115 14.25 -4.92 1.20
C GLY A 115 13.43 -3.64 1.09
N ILE A 116 12.10 -3.69 1.23
CA ILE A 116 11.25 -2.51 1.24
C ILE A 116 11.29 -1.89 2.64
N THR A 117 11.88 -0.72 2.72
CA THR A 117 12.12 0.00 3.99
C THR A 117 11.41 1.36 4.05
N GLY A 118 10.72 1.77 2.98
CA GLY A 118 10.11 3.08 2.88
C GLY A 118 8.82 3.11 2.06
N THR A 119 8.09 4.21 2.22
CA THR A 119 6.83 4.49 1.53
C THR A 119 6.90 5.85 0.80
N PRO A 120 6.15 6.04 -0.30
CA PRO A 120 5.33 5.04 -0.98
C PRO A 120 6.18 4.00 -1.73
N THR A 121 5.69 2.77 -1.85
CA THR A 121 6.27 1.75 -2.74
C THR A 121 5.17 1.08 -3.57
N TYR A 122 5.40 0.93 -4.86
CA TYR A 122 4.50 0.28 -5.83
C TYR A 122 5.04 -1.11 -6.14
N ILE A 123 4.21 -2.15 -6.06
CA ILE A 123 4.58 -3.52 -6.43
C ILE A 123 3.65 -3.94 -7.57
N PHE A 124 4.24 -4.28 -8.71
CA PHE A 124 3.51 -4.62 -9.93
C PHE A 124 3.26 -6.13 -10.03
N MET A 125 2.26 -6.53 -10.80
CA MET A 125 1.89 -7.94 -10.96
C MET A 125 2.95 -8.78 -11.69
N ASP A 126 3.92 -8.15 -12.36
CA ASP A 126 5.10 -8.81 -12.92
C ASP A 126 6.21 -9.05 -11.88
N GLY A 127 5.95 -8.71 -10.61
CA GLY A 127 6.82 -8.87 -9.46
C GLY A 127 7.78 -7.71 -9.23
N ARG A 128 7.99 -6.81 -10.19
CA ARG A 128 8.93 -5.69 -10.00
C ARG A 128 8.31 -4.66 -9.05
N TYR A 129 9.14 -3.97 -8.27
CA TYR A 129 8.69 -2.86 -7.42
C TYR A 129 9.40 -1.54 -7.72
N HIS A 130 8.81 -0.44 -7.29
CA HIS A 130 9.35 0.91 -7.40
C HIS A 130 9.09 1.67 -6.10
N SER A 131 10.14 2.19 -5.46
CA SER A 131 10.03 2.98 -4.23
C SER A 131 10.17 4.48 -4.53
N GLY A 132 9.38 5.29 -3.85
CA GLY A 132 9.24 6.74 -4.12
C GLY A 132 8.04 7.04 -5.01
N VAL A 133 7.66 8.32 -5.07
CA VAL A 133 6.48 8.78 -5.82
C VAL A 133 6.68 8.53 -7.32
N LEU A 134 5.72 7.86 -7.96
CA LEU A 134 5.71 7.64 -9.40
C LEU A 134 4.71 8.59 -10.07
N GLN A 135 5.17 9.38 -11.04
CA GLN A 135 4.31 10.30 -11.80
C GLN A 135 3.32 9.54 -12.69
N LYS A 136 2.19 10.17 -13.01
CA LYS A 136 1.07 9.57 -13.77
C LYS A 136 1.54 8.84 -15.03
N ASP A 137 2.29 9.51 -15.90
CA ASP A 137 2.69 8.93 -17.19
C ASP A 137 3.63 7.73 -17.03
N ALA A 138 4.57 7.81 -16.06
CA ALA A 138 5.46 6.71 -15.75
C ALA A 138 4.71 5.51 -15.16
N LEU A 139 3.70 5.77 -14.31
CA LEU A 139 2.83 4.74 -13.76
C LEU A 139 2.00 4.04 -14.86
N LEU A 140 1.35 4.81 -15.74
CA LEU A 140 0.54 4.26 -16.83
C LEU A 140 1.39 3.46 -17.81
N LYS A 141 2.57 3.99 -18.19
CA LYS A 141 3.55 3.28 -19.01
C LYS A 141 3.98 1.96 -18.36
N ARG A 142 4.21 1.97 -17.04
CA ARG A 142 4.60 0.77 -16.29
C ARG A 142 3.49 -0.27 -16.23
N LEU A 143 2.24 0.16 -16.15
CA LEU A 143 1.05 -0.71 -16.14
C LEU A 143 0.60 -1.16 -17.53
N GLY A 144 1.16 -0.59 -18.60
CA GLY A 144 0.70 -0.80 -19.97
C GLY A 144 -0.73 -0.31 -20.18
N VAL A 145 -1.14 0.74 -19.47
CA VAL A 145 -2.42 1.44 -19.67
C VAL A 145 -2.20 2.53 -20.70
N LYS A 146 -3.03 2.55 -21.74
CA LYS A 146 -3.04 3.61 -22.76
C LYS A 146 -3.85 4.81 -22.30
#